data_AF-A0A353YY95-F1
#
_entry.id   AF-A0A353YY95-F1
#
_cell.length_a   1.000
_cell.length_b   1.000
_cell.length_c   1.000
_cell.angle_alpha   90.00
_cell.angle_beta   90.00
_cell.angle_gamma   90.00
#
_symmetry.space_group_name_H-M   'P 1'
#
loop_
_entity.id
_entity.type
_entity.pdbx_description
1 polymer ?
#
loop_
_entity_poly.entity_id
_entity_poly.type
_entity_poly.pdbx_seq_one_letter_code
_entity_poly.pdbx_strand_id
1 'polypeptide(L)'
;KFFVKKLNKNGKIIISVPNVEHIELFIQVYLKHRWPLNERGIFDKTHLRWFTRENVYELIDRAGLKVVKYQPKFRSRDAIGSRFKFPYNILKKFYPRVFVFQHILLCERK
;
A
#
# COMPACT_ATOMS: atom_id res chain seq x y z
N LYS A 1 5.58 -11.29 -15.39
CA LYS A 1 5.81 -11.25 -16.85
C LYS A 1 4.72 -11.96 -17.68
N PHE A 2 4.14 -13.08 -17.22
CA PHE A 2 3.10 -13.81 -17.97
C PHE A 2 1.88 -12.93 -18.35
N PHE A 3 1.28 -12.24 -17.38
CA PHE A 3 0.10 -11.38 -17.62
C PHE A 3 0.38 -10.24 -18.61
N VAL A 4 1.58 -9.64 -18.54
CA VAL A 4 2.00 -8.53 -19.42
C VAL A 4 1.99 -8.95 -20.89
N LYS A 5 2.35 -10.21 -21.19
CA LYS A 5 2.33 -10.75 -22.55
C LYS A 5 0.91 -10.96 -23.10
N LYS A 6 -0.11 -11.00 -22.23
CA LYS A 6 -1.52 -11.18 -22.59
C LYS A 6 -2.28 -9.86 -22.78
N LEU A 7 -1.65 -8.73 -22.46
CA LEU A 7 -2.26 -7.41 -22.68
C LEU A 7 -2.30 -7.08 -24.18
N ASN A 8 -3.46 -6.58 -24.64
CA ASN A 8 -3.55 -5.89 -25.92
C ASN A 8 -2.82 -4.53 -25.88
N LYS A 9 -2.69 -3.87 -27.03
CA LYS A 9 -1.90 -2.62 -27.18
C LYS A 9 -2.33 -1.50 -26.22
N ASN A 10 -3.62 -1.43 -25.88
CA ASN A 10 -4.18 -0.41 -24.99
C ASN A 10 -4.54 -0.96 -23.60
N GLY A 11 -4.07 -2.18 -23.28
CA GLY A 11 -4.44 -2.90 -22.08
C GLY A 11 -3.90 -2.20 -20.85
N LYS A 12 -4.67 -2.29 -19.76
CA LYS A 12 -4.27 -1.72 -18.46
C LYS A 12 -4.20 -2.82 -17.41
N ILE A 13 -3.30 -2.66 -16.46
CA ILE A 13 -3.26 -3.43 -15.23
C ILE A 13 -3.51 -2.48 -14.07
N ILE A 14 -4.43 -2.85 -13.18
CA ILE A 14 -4.62 -2.16 -11.91
C ILE A 14 -3.94 -3.00 -10.84
N ILE A 15 -2.98 -2.40 -10.13
CA ILE A 15 -2.31 -3.00 -8.98
C ILE A 15 -2.87 -2.34 -7.73
N SER A 16 -3.25 -3.16 -6.77
CA SER A 16 -3.78 -2.74 -5.47
C SER A 16 -3.09 -3.54 -4.39
N VAL A 17 -2.19 -2.90 -3.64
CA VAL A 17 -1.36 -3.57 -2.63
C VAL A 17 -1.33 -2.77 -1.32
N PRO A 18 -1.34 -3.46 -0.16
CA PRO A 18 -1.23 -2.80 1.14
C PRO A 18 0.12 -2.10 1.27
N ASN A 19 0.15 -1.01 2.04
CA ASN A 19 1.38 -0.29 2.35
C ASN A 19 1.86 -0.66 3.75
N VAL A 20 3.04 -1.28 3.86
CA VAL A 20 3.63 -1.64 5.16
C VAL A 20 4.15 -0.42 5.92
N GLU A 21 4.42 0.71 5.24
CA GLU A 21 4.90 1.96 5.86
C GLU A 21 3.81 2.72 6.62
N HIS A 22 2.59 2.20 6.65
CA HIS A 22 1.49 2.81 7.38
C HIS A 22 1.81 2.89 8.88
N ILE A 23 1.29 3.92 9.56
CA ILE A 23 1.53 4.22 10.98
C ILE A 23 1.23 3.03 11.92
N GLU A 24 0.35 2.12 11.51
CA GLU A 24 0.03 0.92 12.28
C GLU A 24 1.25 -0.01 12.46
N LEU A 25 2.21 0.00 11.53
CA LEU A 25 3.50 -0.66 11.70
C LEU A 25 4.23 -0.14 12.93
N PHE A 26 4.38 1.17 13.02
CA PHE A 26 5.03 1.81 14.15
C PHE A 26 4.32 1.44 15.47
N ILE A 27 3.00 1.55 15.49
CA ILE A 27 2.20 1.27 16.69
C ILE A 27 2.31 -0.19 17.13
N GLN A 28 2.20 -1.15 16.21
CA GLN A 28 2.17 -2.56 16.61
C GLN A 28 3.57 -3.08 16.95
N VAL A 29 4.58 -2.74 16.13
CA VAL A 29 5.93 -3.29 16.30
C VAL A 29 6.73 -2.55 17.35
N TYR A 30 6.69 -1.21 17.37
CA TYR A 30 7.57 -0.42 18.24
C TYR A 30 6.91 -0.02 19.56
N LEU A 31 5.60 0.23 19.58
CA LEU A 31 4.89 0.58 20.83
C LEU A 31 4.29 -0.63 21.53
N LYS A 32 3.82 -1.63 20.78
CA LYS A 32 3.22 -2.86 21.34
C LYS A 32 4.11 -4.10 21.27
N HIS A 33 5.31 -3.96 20.71
CA HIS A 33 6.31 -5.03 20.62
C HIS A 33 5.78 -6.35 20.03
N ARG A 34 4.91 -6.27 19.01
CA ARG A 34 4.31 -7.46 18.39
C ARG A 34 4.05 -7.29 16.89
N TRP A 35 4.04 -8.41 16.18
CA TRP A 35 3.53 -8.50 14.81
C TRP A 35 2.18 -9.22 14.80
N PRO A 36 1.05 -8.51 14.59
CA PRO A 36 -0.27 -9.14 14.54
C PRO A 36 -0.41 -10.11 13.35
N LEU A 37 -1.21 -11.15 13.53
CA LEU A 37 -1.63 -12.07 12.48
C LEU A 37 -3.16 -11.97 12.36
N ASN A 38 -3.62 -10.86 11.79
CA ASN A 38 -5.03 -10.55 11.68
C ASN A 38 -5.68 -11.31 10.51
N GLU A 39 -7.00 -11.42 10.51
CA GLU A 39 -7.77 -11.97 9.36
C GLU A 39 -7.91 -10.99 8.19
N ARG A 40 -7.45 -9.75 8.34
CA ARG A 40 -7.51 -8.69 7.32
C ARG A 40 -6.53 -7.56 7.63
N GLY A 41 -6.34 -6.70 6.64
CA GLY A 41 -5.61 -5.43 6.80
C GLY A 41 -4.14 -5.56 6.45
N ILE A 42 -3.30 -4.66 6.95
CA ILE A 42 -1.86 -4.64 6.64
C ILE A 42 -1.17 -5.88 7.22
N PHE A 43 -1.64 -6.30 8.40
CA PHE A 43 -1.19 -7.46 9.14
C PHE A 43 -2.02 -8.71 8.88
N ASP A 44 -2.62 -8.82 7.69
CA ASP A 44 -3.30 -10.05 7.29
C ASP A 44 -2.31 -11.23 7.34
N LYS A 45 -2.68 -12.29 8.05
CA LYS A 45 -1.87 -13.50 8.23
C LYS A 45 -1.54 -14.21 6.92
N THR A 46 -2.30 -13.95 5.85
CA THR A 46 -2.07 -14.51 4.51
C THR A 46 -1.07 -13.71 3.68
N HIS A 47 -0.63 -12.53 4.14
CA HIS A 47 0.39 -11.75 3.46
C HIS A 47 1.77 -12.41 3.52
N LEU A 48 2.23 -12.90 2.38
CA LEU A 48 3.57 -13.48 2.21
C LEU A 48 4.64 -12.44 1.82
N ARG A 49 4.23 -11.19 1.55
CA ARG A 49 5.13 -10.12 1.15
C ARG A 49 4.56 -8.75 1.53
N TRP A 50 5.48 -7.83 1.81
CA TRP A 50 5.19 -6.44 2.15
C TRP A 50 5.73 -5.50 1.09
N PHE A 51 5.04 -4.38 0.92
CA PHE A 51 5.39 -3.37 -0.06
C PHE A 51 5.43 -1.99 0.59
N THR A 52 6.55 -1.30 0.39
CA THR A 52 6.63 0.16 0.45
C THR A 52 6.21 0.73 -0.90
N ARG A 53 6.01 2.04 -1.00
CA ARG A 53 5.77 2.69 -2.30
C ARG A 53 6.84 2.31 -3.32
N GLU A 54 8.12 2.46 -2.98
CA GLU A 54 9.23 2.24 -3.91
C GLU A 54 9.27 0.77 -4.38
N ASN A 55 9.04 -0.19 -3.50
CA ASN A 55 9.03 -1.60 -3.90
C ASN A 55 7.89 -1.93 -4.87
N VAL A 56 6.77 -1.19 -4.84
CA VAL A 56 5.71 -1.34 -5.85
C VAL A 56 6.17 -0.81 -7.21
N TYR A 57 6.86 0.32 -7.26
CA TYR A 57 7.42 0.86 -8.50
C TYR A 57 8.48 -0.09 -9.08
N GLU A 58 9.37 -0.64 -8.25
CA GLU A 58 10.34 -1.65 -8.67
C GLU A 58 9.67 -2.92 -9.21
N LEU A 59 8.60 -3.39 -8.57
CA LEU A 59 7.82 -4.54 -9.04
C LEU A 59 7.23 -4.28 -10.44
N ILE A 60 6.65 -3.10 -10.64
CA ILE A 60 6.04 -2.68 -11.90
C ILE A 60 7.10 -2.59 -13.00
N ASP A 61 8.23 -1.96 -12.69
CA ASP A 61 9.34 -1.80 -13.62
C ASP A 61 9.90 -3.14 -14.09
N ARG A 62 10.21 -4.04 -13.15
CA ARG A 62 10.68 -5.41 -13.42
C ARG A 62 9.66 -6.25 -14.20
N ALA A 63 8.38 -5.92 -14.11
CA ALA A 63 7.32 -6.55 -14.88
C ALA A 63 7.26 -6.08 -16.35
N GLY A 64 7.99 -5.03 -16.73
CA GLY A 64 7.91 -4.41 -18.07
C GLY A 64 6.68 -3.52 -18.23
N LEU A 65 6.23 -2.91 -17.13
CA LEU A 65 5.09 -2.00 -17.09
C LEU A 65 5.57 -0.58 -16.76
N LYS A 66 4.78 0.41 -17.16
CA LYS A 66 4.93 1.82 -16.77
C LYS A 66 3.71 2.26 -15.96
N VAL A 67 3.93 3.11 -14.96
CA VAL A 67 2.84 3.71 -14.17
C VAL A 67 2.22 4.84 -14.97
N VAL A 68 0.90 4.80 -15.10
CA VAL A 68 0.09 5.84 -15.75
C VAL A 68 -0.55 6.76 -14.72
N LYS A 69 -1.03 6.16 -13.62
CA LYS A 69 -1.68 6.89 -12.53
C LYS A 69 -1.39 6.22 -11.20
N TYR A 70 -1.05 7.02 -10.20
CA TYR A 70 -0.94 6.60 -8.81
C TYR A 70 -2.07 7.23 -7.99
N GLN A 71 -2.77 6.42 -7.22
CA GLN A 71 -3.85 6.85 -6.33
C GLN A 71 -3.66 6.22 -4.93
N PRO A 72 -3.11 6.98 -3.96
CA PRO A 72 -3.03 6.51 -2.59
C PRO A 72 -4.42 6.43 -1.94
N LYS A 73 -4.69 5.33 -1.27
CA LYS A 73 -5.83 5.23 -0.34
C LYS A 73 -5.37 5.56 1.05
N PHE A 74 -5.88 6.67 1.58
CA PHE A 74 -5.57 7.09 2.95
C PHE A 74 -6.51 6.42 3.95
N ARG A 75 -5.94 6.02 5.08
CA ARG A 75 -6.69 5.57 6.24
C ARG A 75 -5.92 6.01 7.48
N SER A 76 -6.63 6.39 8.53
CA SER A 76 -5.99 6.79 9.77
C SER A 76 -5.50 5.58 10.59
N ARG A 77 -6.19 4.43 10.46
CA ARG A 77 -6.01 3.21 11.25
C ARG A 77 -6.49 1.98 10.47
N ASP A 78 -5.93 0.82 10.74
CA ASP A 78 -6.33 -0.46 10.10
C ASP A 78 -7.67 -1.04 10.63
N ALA A 79 -8.20 -0.48 11.73
CA ALA A 79 -9.52 -0.84 12.25
C ALA A 79 -10.67 -0.15 11.48
N ILE A 80 -11.76 -0.86 11.24
CA ILE A 80 -12.99 -0.29 10.67
C ILE A 80 -13.63 0.58 11.76
N GLY A 81 -13.95 1.84 11.45
CA GLY A 81 -14.61 2.77 12.37
C GLY A 81 -13.71 3.48 13.39
N SER A 82 -12.41 3.18 13.47
CA SER A 82 -11.55 3.88 14.44
C SER A 82 -11.24 5.31 14.00
N ARG A 83 -11.66 6.28 14.81
CA ARG A 83 -11.28 7.68 14.70
C ARG A 83 -10.05 7.92 15.57
N PHE A 84 -9.00 8.55 15.01
CA PHE A 84 -7.94 9.11 15.84
C PHE A 84 -8.51 10.31 16.61
N LYS A 85 -8.30 10.35 17.93
CA LYS A 85 -8.35 11.58 18.72
C LYS A 85 -6.88 11.97 18.93
N PHE A 86 -6.45 13.17 18.50
CA PHE A 86 -5.07 13.74 18.63
C PHE A 86 -4.05 13.48 17.48
N PRO A 87 -3.14 14.43 17.17
CA PRO A 87 -3.32 15.44 16.11
C PRO A 87 -3.09 14.88 14.69
N TYR A 88 -3.92 13.90 14.28
CA TYR A 88 -3.93 13.33 12.92
C TYR A 88 -3.80 14.38 11.80
N ASN A 89 -4.48 15.53 11.94
CA ASN A 89 -4.45 16.59 10.93
C ASN A 89 -3.07 17.26 10.77
N ILE A 90 -2.30 17.39 11.86
CA ILE A 90 -0.96 18.00 11.83
C ILE A 90 0.04 17.00 11.26
N LEU A 91 0.07 15.78 11.81
CA LEU A 91 0.95 14.71 11.33
C LEU A 91 0.71 14.36 9.87
N LYS A 92 -0.55 14.35 9.42
CA LYS A 92 -0.88 14.13 7.99
C LYS A 92 -0.36 15.25 7.09
N LYS A 93 -0.33 16.50 7.58
CA LYS A 93 0.16 17.63 6.80
C LYS A 93 1.67 17.50 6.55
N PHE A 94 2.44 17.06 7.54
CA PHE A 94 3.89 16.93 7.43
C PHE A 94 4.35 15.57 6.87
N TYR A 95 3.64 14.49 7.20
CA TYR A 95 3.99 13.12 6.82
C TYR A 95 2.77 12.39 6.23
N PRO A 96 2.23 12.82 5.09
CA PRO A 96 1.04 12.19 4.50
C PRO A 96 1.26 10.72 4.13
N ARG A 97 2.52 10.33 3.83
CA ARG A 97 2.87 8.97 3.39
C ARG A 97 2.57 7.89 4.43
N VAL A 98 2.76 8.18 5.72
CA VAL A 98 2.51 7.19 6.80
C VAL A 98 1.02 6.92 7.03
N PHE A 99 0.13 7.71 6.42
CA PHE A 99 -1.32 7.49 6.42
C PHE A 99 -1.83 6.89 5.11
N VAL A 100 -0.95 6.55 4.17
CA VAL A 100 -1.32 5.77 2.99
C VAL A 100 -1.44 4.32 3.44
N PHE A 101 -2.66 3.82 3.36
CA PHE A 101 -3.02 2.45 3.72
C PHE A 101 -2.75 1.48 2.59
N GLN A 102 -2.98 1.92 1.35
CA GLN A 102 -2.90 1.08 0.17
C GLN A 102 -2.48 1.90 -1.05
N HIS A 103 -1.65 1.30 -1.88
CA HIS A 103 -1.23 1.85 -3.16
C HIS A 103 -2.12 1.28 -4.27
N ILE A 104 -2.78 2.16 -5.03
CA ILE A 104 -3.51 1.79 -6.24
C ILE A 104 -2.77 2.40 -7.43
N LEU A 105 -2.33 1.58 -8.38
CA LEU A 105 -1.61 2.03 -9.57
C LEU A 105 -2.27 1.50 -10.83
N LEU A 106 -2.55 2.40 -11.76
CA LEU A 106 -2.90 2.05 -13.13
C LEU A 106 -1.60 1.97 -13.94
N CYS A 107 -1.39 0.85 -14.59
CA CYS A 107 -0.19 0.56 -15.35
C CYS A 107 -0.52 0.15 -16.78
N GLU A 108 0.40 0.41 -17.68
CA GLU A 108 0.39 -0.03 -19.07
C GLU A 108 1.64 -0.84 -19.38
N ARG A 109 1.61 -1.61 -20.46
CA ARG A 109 2.81 -2.20 -21.03
C ARG A 109 3.76 -1.08 -21.47
N LYS A 110 5.06 -1.24 -21.16
CA LYS A 110 6.12 -0.40 -21.73
C LYS A 110 6.20 -0.59 -23.23
#